data_AF-I4HDN2-F1
#
_entry.id   AF-I4HDN2-F1
#
_cell.length_a   1.000
_cell.length_b   1.000
_cell.length_c   1.000
_cell.angle_alpha   90.00
_cell.angle_beta   90.00
_cell.angle_gamma   90.00
#
_symmetry.space_group_name_H-M   'P 1'
#
loop_
_entity.id
_entity.type
_entity.pdbx_description
1 polymer ?
#
loop_
_entity_poly.entity_id
_entity_poly.type
_entity_poly.pdbx_seq_one_letter_code
_entity_poly.pdbx_strand_id
1 'polypeptide(L)'
;MGRSEKRELENRLTVIAEHLLKLTYWLTEKEGNAQGWRSTVVEQRRQVQRLLKESPSLRRLIPEIWIDCYQAAREDTVRKYQISADLFPIESPFTLAEILDSDYLP
;
A
#
# COMPACT_ATOMS: atom_id res chain seq x y z
N MET A 1 -16.97 5.01 16.70
CA MET A 1 -15.72 5.60 16.18
C MET A 1 -14.97 4.65 15.24
N GLY A 2 -14.94 3.33 15.51
CA GLY A 2 -14.18 2.35 14.69
C GLY A 2 -14.45 2.25 13.18
N ARG A 3 -15.63 2.63 12.65
CA ARG A 3 -15.89 2.54 11.20
C ARG A 3 -15.06 3.54 10.39
N SER A 4 -14.83 4.74 10.93
CA SER A 4 -14.02 5.76 10.24
C SER A 4 -12.56 5.37 10.24
N GLU A 5 -12.06 4.89 11.37
CA GLU A 5 -10.66 4.49 11.53
C GLU A 5 -10.33 3.25 10.70
N LYS A 6 -11.25 2.28 10.63
CA LYS A 6 -11.10 1.13 9.71
C LYS A 6 -10.97 1.59 8.27
N ARG A 7 -11.87 2.48 7.82
CA ARG A 7 -11.85 3.00 6.45
C ARG A 7 -10.57 3.81 6.16
N GLU A 8 -10.10 4.56 7.15
CA GLU A 8 -8.83 5.27 7.04
C GLU A 8 -7.65 4.30 6.92
N LEU A 9 -7.62 3.24 7.71
CA LEU A 9 -6.61 2.18 7.62
C LEU A 9 -6.62 1.53 6.23
N GLU A 10 -7.78 1.14 5.72
CA GLU A 10 -7.96 0.57 4.38
C GLU A 10 -7.37 1.51 3.32
N ASN A 11 -7.79 2.78 3.31
CA ASN A 11 -7.29 3.78 2.37
C ASN A 11 -5.75 3.89 2.39
N ARG A 12 -5.16 3.92 3.59
CA ARG A 12 -3.71 4.06 3.74
C ARG A 12 -2.97 2.81 3.26
N LEU A 13 -3.48 1.62 3.56
CA LEU A 13 -2.92 0.36 3.08
C LEU A 13 -3.00 0.23 1.55
N THR A 14 -4.12 0.64 0.94
CA THR A 14 -4.28 0.68 -0.52
C THR A 14 -3.24 1.60 -1.18
N VAL A 15 -3.01 2.80 -0.63
CA VAL A 15 -1.99 3.72 -1.19
C VAL A 15 -0.57 3.17 -1.03
N ILE A 16 -0.27 2.48 0.08
CA ILE A 16 1.02 1.79 0.26
C ILE A 16 1.18 0.71 -0.82
N ALA A 17 0.17 -0.15 -1.00
CA ALA A 17 0.19 -1.20 -2.01
C ALA A 17 0.40 -0.65 -3.43
N GLU A 18 -0.30 0.42 -3.80
CA GLU A 18 -0.18 1.09 -5.10
C GLU A 18 1.27 1.51 -5.35
N HIS A 19 1.91 2.18 -4.39
CA HIS A 19 3.27 2.69 -4.59
C HIS A 19 4.34 1.61 -4.50
N LEU A 20 4.14 0.57 -3.69
CA LEU A 20 5.03 -0.60 -3.68
C LEU A 20 4.95 -1.37 -5.01
N LEU A 21 3.76 -1.52 -5.60
CA LEU A 21 3.60 -2.11 -6.94
C LEU A 21 4.36 -1.30 -8.00
N LYS A 22 4.19 0.02 -8.00
CA LYS A 22 4.91 0.92 -8.93
C LYS A 22 6.42 0.81 -8.76
N LEU A 23 6.91 0.85 -7.53
CA LEU A 23 8.35 0.73 -7.23
C LEU A 23 8.91 -0.63 -7.66
N THR A 24 8.15 -1.71 -7.48
CA THR A 24 8.64 -3.07 -7.73
C THR A 24 8.61 -3.43 -9.22
N TYR A 25 7.51 -3.12 -9.90
CA TYR A 25 7.25 -3.66 -11.24
C TYR A 25 7.27 -2.63 -12.36
N TRP A 26 7.00 -1.35 -12.07
CA TRP A 26 6.92 -0.33 -13.12
C TRP A 26 8.29 0.28 -13.46
N LEU A 27 9.18 -0.55 -13.99
CA LEU A 27 10.58 -0.21 -14.23
C LEU A 27 10.76 0.97 -15.20
N THR A 28 9.87 1.13 -16.18
CA THR A 28 9.97 2.21 -17.19
C THR A 28 9.76 3.60 -16.60
N GLU A 29 8.86 3.75 -15.62
CA GLU A 29 8.58 5.04 -14.97
C GLU A 29 9.39 5.24 -13.67
N LYS A 30 10.06 4.18 -13.19
CA LYS A 30 10.76 4.19 -11.89
C LYS A 30 11.84 5.26 -11.81
N GLU A 31 12.63 5.46 -12.86
CA GLU A 31 13.79 6.38 -12.84
C GLU A 31 13.39 7.82 -12.47
N GLY A 32 12.30 8.34 -13.04
CA GLY A 32 11.84 9.71 -12.78
C GLY A 32 10.96 9.87 -11.55
N ASN A 33 10.33 8.78 -11.07
CA ASN A 33 9.27 8.88 -10.07
C ASN A 33 9.58 8.20 -8.73
N ALA A 34 10.63 7.36 -8.65
CA ALA A 34 10.90 6.53 -7.48
C ALA A 34 11.00 7.33 -6.18
N GLN A 35 11.61 8.51 -6.20
CA GLN A 35 11.74 9.34 -5.00
C GLN A 35 10.38 9.80 -4.46
N GLY A 36 9.48 10.21 -5.36
CA GLY A 36 8.11 10.61 -4.99
C GLY A 36 7.33 9.42 -4.45
N TRP A 37 7.41 8.27 -5.12
CA TRP A 37 6.72 7.06 -4.67
C TRP A 37 7.22 6.55 -3.31
N ARG A 38 8.54 6.55 -3.08
CA ARG A 38 9.14 6.20 -1.79
C ARG A 38 8.69 7.15 -0.68
N SER A 39 8.67 8.45 -0.97
CA SER A 39 8.19 9.47 -0.02
C SER A 39 6.73 9.21 0.37
N THR A 40 5.88 8.87 -0.59
CA THR A 40 4.48 8.50 -0.32
C THR A 40 4.38 7.25 0.56
N VAL A 41 5.14 6.19 0.28
CA VAL A 41 5.14 4.95 1.09
C VAL A 41 5.53 5.27 2.54
N VAL A 42 6.62 6.02 2.74
CA VAL A 42 7.11 6.40 4.08
C VAL A 42 6.04 7.20 4.84
N GLU A 43 5.42 8.17 4.18
CA GLU A 43 4.37 8.99 4.81
C GLU A 43 3.14 8.16 5.17
N GLN A 44 2.64 7.31 4.27
CA GLN A 44 1.49 6.47 4.58
C GLN A 44 1.77 5.48 5.70
N ARG A 45 2.96 4.87 5.75
CA ARG A 45 3.36 4.01 6.87
C ARG A 45 3.40 4.77 8.18
N ARG A 46 3.96 5.99 8.21
CA ARG A 46 3.95 6.83 9.42
C ARG A 46 2.52 7.09 9.92
N GLN A 47 1.60 7.35 9.00
CA GLN A 47 0.21 7.60 9.35
C GLN A 47 -0.51 6.33 9.82
N VAL A 48 -0.23 5.16 9.21
CA VAL A 48 -0.70 3.87 9.73
C VAL A 48 -0.19 3.66 11.15
N GLN A 49 1.09 3.88 11.42
CA GLN A 49 1.64 3.72 12.77
C GLN A 49 0.99 4.66 13.80
N ARG A 50 0.67 5.91 13.41
CA ARG A 50 -0.09 6.84 14.26
C ARG A 50 -1.49 6.32 14.56
N LEU A 51 -2.21 5.87 13.53
CA LEU A 51 -3.55 5.30 13.67
C LEU A 51 -3.54 4.07 14.58
N LEU A 52 -2.54 3.20 14.45
CA LEU A 52 -2.38 2.02 15.31
C LEU A 52 -2.00 2.39 16.75
N LYS A 53 -1.31 3.51 16.97
CA LYS A 53 -0.99 4.00 18.31
C LYS A 53 -2.25 4.53 19.01
N GLU A 54 -3.12 5.23 18.27
CA GLU A 54 -4.39 5.76 18.78
C GLU A 54 -5.42 4.64 19.00
N SER A 55 -5.45 3.66 18.08
CA SER A 55 -6.39 2.54 18.10
C SER A 55 -5.68 1.19 17.87
N PRO A 56 -5.02 0.61 18.90
CA PRO A 56 -4.24 -0.63 18.79
C PRO A 56 -5.05 -1.85 18.32
N SER A 57 -6.36 -1.86 18.53
CA SER A 57 -7.26 -2.92 18.08
C SER A 57 -7.28 -3.06 16.54
N LEU A 58 -7.03 -1.98 15.80
CA LEU A 58 -6.99 -1.98 14.34
C LEU A 58 -5.85 -2.85 13.79
N ARG A 59 -4.79 -3.06 14.56
CA ARG A 59 -3.66 -3.91 14.13
C ARG A 59 -4.10 -5.33 13.81
N ARG A 60 -5.12 -5.84 14.51
CA ARG A 60 -5.69 -7.17 14.29
C ARG A 60 -6.45 -7.28 12.97
N LEU A 61 -6.94 -6.15 12.44
CA LEU A 61 -7.69 -6.12 11.19
C LEU A 61 -6.79 -6.09 9.95
N ILE A 62 -5.51 -5.70 10.08
CA ILE A 62 -4.59 -5.59 8.94
C ILE A 62 -4.51 -6.90 8.12
N PRO A 63 -4.31 -8.08 8.72
CA PRO A 63 -4.29 -9.33 7.96
C PRO A 63 -5.61 -9.61 7.23
N GLU A 64 -6.74 -9.23 7.82
CA GLU A 64 -8.08 -9.47 7.28
C GLU A 64 -8.37 -8.60 6.05
N ILE A 65 -7.91 -7.34 6.07
CA ILE A 65 -8.22 -6.34 5.02
C ILE A 65 -7.12 -6.18 3.98
N TRP A 66 -5.91 -6.70 4.23
CA TRP A 66 -4.74 -6.46 3.38
C TRP A 66 -4.97 -6.92 1.94
N ILE A 67 -5.52 -8.13 1.75
CA ILE A 67 -5.74 -8.69 0.41
C ILE A 67 -6.72 -7.81 -0.39
N ASP A 68 -7.80 -7.35 0.22
CA ASP A 68 -8.76 -6.46 -0.42
C ASP A 68 -8.12 -5.11 -0.79
N CYS A 69 -7.31 -4.54 0.11
CA CYS A 69 -6.58 -3.30 -0.15
C CYS A 69 -5.57 -3.47 -1.30
N TYR A 70 -4.89 -4.60 -1.36
CA TYR A 70 -3.96 -4.93 -2.44
C TYR A 70 -4.68 -5.05 -3.79
N GLN A 71 -5.80 -5.78 -3.85
CA GLN A 71 -6.56 -5.93 -5.09
C GLN A 71 -7.09 -4.58 -5.58
N ALA A 72 -7.64 -3.77 -4.67
CA ALA A 72 -8.09 -2.42 -5.00
C ALA A 72 -6.94 -1.56 -5.57
N ALA A 73 -5.77 -1.58 -4.93
CA ALA A 73 -4.61 -0.86 -5.40
C ALA A 73 -4.14 -1.32 -6.78
N ARG A 74 -4.12 -2.64 -7.03
CA ARG A 74 -3.77 -3.22 -8.33
C ARG A 74 -4.74 -2.75 -9.41
N GLU A 75 -6.04 -2.88 -9.19
CA GLU A 75 -7.09 -2.48 -10.13
C GLU A 75 -7.06 -0.97 -10.41
N ASP A 76 -6.94 -0.15 -9.37
CA ASP A 76 -6.89 1.29 -9.49
C ASP A 76 -5.65 1.74 -10.27
N THR A 77 -4.49 1.12 -10.02
CA THR A 77 -3.26 1.45 -10.74
C THR A 77 -3.37 1.08 -12.21
N VAL A 78 -3.83 -0.14 -12.52
CA VAL A 78 -4.05 -0.60 -13.90
C VAL A 78 -5.00 0.34 -14.64
N ARG A 79 -6.14 0.68 -14.03
CA ARG A 79 -7.15 1.55 -14.65
C ARG A 79 -6.66 2.99 -14.83
N LYS A 80 -6.07 3.57 -13.79
CA LYS A 80 -5.64 4.98 -13.77
C LYS A 80 -4.54 5.25 -14.79
N TYR A 81 -3.60 4.33 -14.92
CA TYR A 81 -2.43 4.51 -15.77
C TYR A 81 -2.52 3.76 -17.10
N GLN A 82 -3.61 3.03 -17.35
CA GLN A 82 -3.83 2.25 -18.57
C GLN A 82 -2.67 1.31 -18.90
N ILE A 83 -2.07 0.72 -17.87
CA ILE A 83 -0.96 -0.23 -17.99
C ILE A 83 -1.50 -1.66 -18.01
N SER A 84 -0.73 -2.60 -18.56
CA SER A 84 -1.15 -4.01 -18.59
C SER A 84 -1.30 -4.54 -17.16
N ALA A 85 -2.42 -5.22 -16.91
CA ALA A 85 -2.67 -5.91 -15.64
C ALA A 85 -1.64 -7.03 -15.38
N ASP A 86 -1.01 -7.55 -16.42
CA ASP A 86 0.03 -8.59 -16.34
C ASP A 86 1.34 -8.05 -15.73
N LEU A 87 1.51 -6.73 -15.65
CA LEU A 87 2.65 -6.12 -14.98
C LEU A 87 2.66 -6.40 -13.47
N PHE A 88 1.48 -6.61 -12.88
CA PHE A 88 1.33 -6.79 -11.45
C PHE A 88 0.77 -8.18 -11.12
N PRO A 89 1.37 -8.89 -10.14
CA PRO A 89 0.91 -10.22 -9.77
C PRO A 89 -0.52 -10.18 -9.22
N ILE A 90 -1.28 -11.26 -9.45
CA ILE A 90 -2.65 -11.37 -8.92
C ILE A 90 -2.63 -11.51 -7.40
N GLU A 91 -1.68 -12.26 -6.86
CA GLU A 91 -1.46 -12.38 -5.42
C GLU A 91 -0.52 -11.31 -4.91
N SER A 92 -0.68 -10.90 -3.66
CA SER A 92 0.19 -9.89 -3.06
C SER A 92 1.61 -10.46 -2.91
N PRO A 93 2.63 -9.82 -3.49
CA PRO A 93 4.02 -10.25 -3.34
C PRO A 93 4.65 -9.73 -2.03
N PHE A 94 3.90 -8.94 -1.25
CA PHE A 94 4.38 -8.28 -0.05
C PHE A 94 3.81 -8.94 1.19
N THR A 95 4.67 -9.14 2.18
CA THR A 95 4.30 -9.61 3.51
C THR A 95 3.78 -8.48 4.37
N LEU A 96 3.00 -8.82 5.42
CA LEU A 96 2.53 -7.83 6.39
C LEU A 96 3.67 -7.12 7.14
N ALA A 97 4.83 -7.76 7.25
CA ALA A 97 6.01 -7.14 7.84
C ALA A 97 6.55 -6.04 6.91
N GLU A 98 6.76 -6.35 5.64
CA GLU A 98 7.27 -5.41 4.63
C GLU A 98 6.36 -4.19 4.44
N ILE A 99 5.04 -4.37 4.47
CA ILE A 99 4.11 -3.24 4.27
C ILE A 99 4.12 -2.27 5.46
N LEU A 100 4.43 -2.75 6.67
CA LEU A 100 4.45 -1.95 7.90
C LEU A 100 5.84 -1.44 8.28
N ASP A 101 6.89 -2.05 7.72
CA ASP A 101 8.29 -1.70 7.96
C ASP A 101 8.62 -0.35 7.31
N SER A 102 9.04 0.63 8.11
CA SER A 102 9.42 1.95 7.60
C SER A 102 10.64 1.93 6.69
N ASP A 103 11.50 0.93 6.82
CA ASP A 103 12.81 0.87 6.19
C ASP A 103 12.82 -0.01 4.93
N TYR A 104 11.76 -0.81 4.72
CA TYR A 104 11.61 -1.64 3.54
C TYR A 104 11.19 -0.83 2.30
N LEU A 105 12.05 -0.78 1.28
CA LEU A 105 11.75 -0.19 -0.03
C LEU A 105 12.29 -1.08 -1.17
N PRO A 106 11.44 -1.49 -2.13
CA PRO A 106 11.86 -2.23 -3.33
C PRO A 106 12.45 -1.32 -4.45
#